data_AF-A0A8T5BVZ7-F1
#
_entry.id   AF-A0A8T5BVZ7-F1
#
_cell.length_a   1.000
_cell.length_b   1.000
_cell.length_c   1.000
_cell.angle_alpha   90.00
_cell.angle_beta   90.00
_cell.angle_gamma   90.00
#
_symmetry.space_group_name_H-M   'P 1'
#
loop_
_entity.id
_entity.type
_entity.pdbx_description
1 polymer ?
#
loop_
_entity_poly.entity_id
_entity_poly.type
_entity_poly.pdbx_seq_one_letter_code
_entity_poly.pdbx_strand_id
1 'polypeptide(L)'
;MVDDALNQNLNRAVKHYSSLFMLPSYHIILAFIVTCCMSAGILHLLSFSLSLEGLLSGVFLGTSLAFITFISDLFISNVMLKRDPIYNHRRTSALSLFSWIFWLPFIIMGFLASLFIGHVWAVKLCLLGFSAALILRFIAMNSTASLSLFYSLITALLPSTSCLVPFIFLWLGFINAERLFLFLAIDVIVCYLSSSLFTHFLNKVGQNLVGIPSIRIFRAFLYNWVADLNEPFEKILEKLGEEEDIEISILKFDRLDDSSPKAIIAVPSVHPGPFKNIGSSMLPSVLKKALEEKFKCVACVPLSLLGHELDLVSQAESRKLVDYTVRIADFKGSWDSATPLIKVSDGLSTVCCQAFGDVVFMSLSLAPKTTEDFPKDLSSFICLEAKKIGFKSCLTVNAHNSINGLVETGEALASLKRVAIDSLQKVSSSPRG
;
A
#
# COMPACT_ATOMS: atom_id res chain seq x y z
N MET A 1 0.11 -23.43 8.77
CA MET A 1 0.55 -23.57 7.36
C MET A 1 0.00 -22.45 6.47
N VAL A 2 -1.30 -22.14 6.49
CA VAL A 2 -1.85 -20.97 5.76
C VAL A 2 -1.37 -19.65 6.41
N ASP A 3 -1.34 -19.61 7.75
CA ASP A 3 -0.99 -18.41 8.53
C ASP A 3 0.49 -18.04 8.40
N ASP A 4 1.39 -19.04 8.40
CA ASP A 4 2.83 -18.81 8.19
C ASP A 4 3.12 -18.25 6.79
N ALA A 5 2.39 -18.70 5.77
CA ALA A 5 2.57 -18.23 4.40
C ALA A 5 2.01 -16.81 4.21
N LEU A 6 0.90 -16.47 4.86
CA LEU A 6 0.31 -15.13 4.84
C LEU A 6 1.27 -14.11 5.49
N ASN A 7 1.77 -14.42 6.69
CA ASN A 7 2.72 -13.56 7.41
C ASN A 7 4.04 -13.38 6.65
N GLN A 8 4.56 -14.44 6.01
CA GLN A 8 5.74 -14.32 5.16
C GLN A 8 5.51 -13.43 3.93
N ASN A 9 4.33 -13.49 3.31
CA ASN A 9 3.99 -12.66 2.15
C ASN A 9 3.79 -11.18 2.53
N LEU A 10 3.15 -10.91 3.67
CA LEU A 10 3.02 -9.56 4.24
C LEU A 10 4.40 -8.96 4.57
N ASN A 11 5.28 -9.72 5.22
CA ASN A 11 6.64 -9.25 5.54
C ASN A 11 7.51 -9.00 4.29
N ARG A 12 7.27 -9.72 3.18
CA ARG A 12 7.86 -9.38 1.88
C ARG A 12 7.25 -8.09 1.30
N ALA A 13 5.95 -7.90 1.42
CA ALA A 13 5.28 -6.67 0.95
C ALA A 13 5.78 -5.43 1.70
N VAL A 14 6.03 -5.52 3.01
CA VAL A 14 6.60 -4.43 3.84
C VAL A 14 7.99 -4.01 3.35
N LYS A 15 8.84 -4.95 2.90
CA LYS A 15 10.14 -4.62 2.28
C LYS A 15 10.01 -3.80 1.00
N HIS A 16 8.89 -3.93 0.30
CA HIS A 16 8.57 -3.14 -0.89
C HIS A 16 7.85 -1.82 -0.56
N TYR A 17 7.47 -1.59 0.69
CA TYR A 17 6.77 -0.37 1.10
C TYR A 17 7.64 0.88 0.88
N SER A 18 8.95 0.79 1.13
CA SER A 18 9.92 1.84 0.80
C SER A 18 10.18 2.01 -0.70
N SER A 19 9.81 1.01 -1.52
CA SER A 19 9.86 1.08 -2.98
C SER A 19 8.55 1.56 -3.61
N LEU A 20 7.49 1.76 -2.81
CA LEU A 20 6.22 2.28 -3.31
C LEU A 20 6.40 3.74 -3.78
N PHE A 21 5.91 4.00 -4.99
CA PHE A 21 6.26 5.13 -5.84
C PHE A 21 6.17 6.50 -5.17
N MET A 22 7.32 7.15 -4.99
CA MET A 22 7.41 8.61 -4.88
C MET A 22 7.79 9.15 -6.26
N LEU A 23 6.85 9.82 -6.93
CA LEU A 23 7.19 10.52 -8.18
C LEU A 23 8.25 11.61 -7.89
N PRO A 24 9.08 12.01 -8.86
CA PRO A 24 9.90 13.20 -8.71
C PRO A 24 9.05 14.47 -8.56
N SER A 25 9.67 15.60 -8.20
CA SER A 25 8.98 16.89 -8.20
C SER A 25 8.52 17.26 -9.63
N TYR A 26 7.52 18.14 -9.75
CA TYR A 26 6.95 18.48 -11.05
C TYR A 26 7.99 19.06 -12.03
N HIS A 27 8.87 19.94 -11.55
CA HIS A 27 9.94 20.52 -12.36
C HIS A 27 10.95 19.48 -12.86
N ILE A 28 11.25 18.45 -12.06
CA ILE A 28 12.12 17.34 -12.47
C ILE A 28 11.44 16.53 -13.58
N ILE A 29 10.13 16.24 -13.45
CA ILE A 29 9.36 15.54 -14.49
C ILE A 29 9.38 16.33 -15.79
N LEU A 30 9.13 17.65 -15.74
CA LEU A 30 9.19 18.50 -16.92
C LEU A 30 10.57 18.53 -17.57
N ALA A 31 11.64 18.63 -16.78
CA ALA A 31 13.01 18.59 -17.30
C ALA A 31 13.32 17.26 -18.02
N PHE A 32 12.87 16.12 -17.48
CA PHE A 32 13.00 14.83 -18.15
C PHE A 32 12.16 14.76 -19.44
N ILE A 33 10.92 15.27 -19.45
CA ILE A 33 10.10 15.32 -20.67
C ILE A 33 10.80 16.13 -21.75
N VAL A 34 11.28 17.32 -21.42
CA VAL A 34 12.03 18.18 -22.36
C VAL A 34 13.25 17.43 -22.88
N THR A 35 14.02 16.78 -22.01
CA THR A 35 15.20 16.00 -22.41
C THR A 35 14.83 14.88 -23.38
N CYS A 36 13.81 14.06 -23.06
CA CYS A 36 13.35 12.99 -23.93
C CYS A 36 12.84 13.51 -25.29
N CYS A 37 12.08 14.61 -25.30
CA CYS A 37 11.57 15.22 -26.52
C CYS A 37 12.71 15.78 -27.40
N MET A 38 13.69 16.46 -26.80
CA MET A 38 14.86 16.97 -27.50
C MET A 38 15.68 15.83 -28.12
N SER A 39 15.97 14.78 -27.34
CA SER A 39 16.66 13.59 -27.85
C SER A 39 15.88 12.92 -28.97
N ALA A 40 14.56 12.76 -28.82
CA ALA A 40 13.70 12.17 -29.84
C ALA A 40 13.73 12.98 -31.14
N GLY A 41 13.56 14.30 -31.06
CA GLY A 41 13.56 15.19 -32.21
C GLY A 41 14.91 15.19 -32.95
N ILE A 42 16.01 15.32 -32.21
CA ILE A 42 17.37 15.32 -32.77
C ILE A 42 17.69 13.98 -33.44
N LEU A 43 17.50 12.86 -32.74
CA LEU A 43 17.82 11.53 -33.30
C LEU A 43 16.98 11.21 -34.53
N HIS A 44 15.69 11.57 -34.50
CA HIS A 44 14.81 11.30 -35.64
C HIS A 44 15.21 12.09 -36.89
N LEU A 45 15.55 13.39 -36.79
CA LEU A 45 15.99 14.16 -37.96
C LEU A 45 17.39 13.76 -38.45
N LEU A 46 18.32 13.47 -37.53
CA LEU A 46 19.64 12.94 -37.90
C LEU A 46 19.55 11.60 -38.61
N SER A 47 18.44 10.86 -38.46
CA SER A 47 18.19 9.63 -39.21
C SER A 47 18.01 9.86 -40.70
N PHE A 48 17.69 11.09 -41.16
CA PHE A 48 17.51 11.42 -42.58
C PHE A 48 18.68 12.24 -43.14
N SER A 49 19.31 13.07 -42.30
CA SER A 49 20.46 13.87 -42.70
C SER A 49 21.39 14.13 -41.51
N LEU A 50 22.61 13.57 -41.55
CA LEU A 50 23.67 13.88 -40.58
C LEU A 50 24.35 15.22 -40.92
N SER A 51 23.60 16.31 -40.75
CA SER A 51 24.05 17.68 -41.05
C SER A 51 23.74 18.63 -39.89
N LEU A 52 24.37 19.81 -39.89
CA LEU A 52 24.06 20.87 -38.95
C LEU A 52 22.59 21.34 -39.08
N GLU A 53 22.07 21.35 -40.31
CA GLU A 53 20.66 21.66 -40.59
C GLU A 53 19.72 20.59 -40.00
N GLY A 54 20.08 19.31 -40.12
CA GLY A 54 19.34 18.20 -39.49
C GLY A 54 19.34 18.30 -37.96
N LEU A 55 20.47 18.70 -37.36
CA LEU A 55 20.57 18.94 -35.92
C LEU A 55 19.65 20.10 -35.47
N LEU A 56 19.71 21.25 -36.15
CA LEU A 56 18.88 22.42 -35.82
C LEU A 56 17.38 22.13 -36.01
N SER A 57 17.01 21.47 -37.11
CA SER A 57 15.64 21.03 -37.36
C SER A 57 15.17 20.01 -36.31
N GLY A 58 16.08 19.14 -35.87
CA GLY A 58 15.83 18.19 -34.79
C GLY A 58 15.57 18.86 -33.43
N VAL A 59 16.29 19.93 -33.10
CA VAL A 59 16.02 20.77 -31.91
C VAL A 59 14.64 21.43 -32.01
N PHE A 60 14.28 21.95 -33.20
CA PHE A 60 12.96 22.54 -33.41
C PHE A 60 11.84 21.50 -33.26
N LEU A 61 12.01 20.29 -33.82
CA LEU A 61 11.09 19.18 -33.62
C LEU A 61 10.97 18.83 -32.14
N GLY A 62 12.10 18.66 -31.44
CA GLY A 62 12.11 18.32 -30.02
C GLY A 62 11.42 19.37 -29.14
N THR A 63 11.63 20.65 -29.44
CA THR A 63 10.93 21.76 -28.78
C THR A 63 9.42 21.69 -29.01
N SER A 64 9.00 21.43 -30.25
CA SER A 64 7.59 21.29 -30.61
C SER A 64 6.93 20.12 -29.89
N LEU A 65 7.61 18.97 -29.80
CA LEU A 65 7.14 17.78 -29.08
C LEU A 65 6.98 18.05 -27.58
N ALA A 66 7.93 18.75 -26.97
CA ALA A 66 7.85 19.14 -25.56
C ALA A 66 6.66 20.09 -25.31
N PHE A 67 6.47 21.08 -26.18
CA PHE A 67 5.35 22.01 -26.10
C PHE A 67 3.99 21.31 -26.25
N ILE A 68 3.84 20.43 -27.25
CA ILE A 68 2.61 19.67 -27.48
C ILE A 68 2.32 18.75 -26.30
N THR A 69 3.34 18.09 -25.74
CA THR A 69 3.19 17.24 -24.54
C THR A 69 2.66 18.07 -23.38
N PHE A 70 3.25 19.23 -23.12
CA PHE A 70 2.84 20.12 -22.03
C PHE A 70 1.39 20.62 -22.20
N ILE A 71 1.02 21.08 -23.39
CA ILE A 71 -0.34 21.56 -23.66
C ILE A 71 -1.37 20.42 -23.54
N SER A 72 -1.02 19.22 -24.04
CA SER A 72 -1.87 18.04 -23.92
C SER A 72 -2.08 17.67 -22.46
N ASP A 73 -1.03 17.66 -21.64
CA ASP A 73 -1.11 17.36 -20.21
C ASP A 73 -1.98 18.38 -19.46
N LEU A 74 -1.83 19.66 -19.78
CA LEU A 74 -2.67 20.71 -19.18
C LEU A 74 -4.14 20.53 -19.54
N PHE A 75 -4.44 20.28 -20.81
CA PHE A 75 -5.81 20.04 -21.27
C PHE A 75 -6.40 18.79 -20.60
N ILE A 76 -5.68 17.67 -20.62
CA ILE A 76 -6.12 16.42 -20.01
C ILE A 76 -6.37 16.61 -18.51
N SER A 77 -5.42 17.21 -17.78
CA SER A 77 -5.55 17.39 -16.33
C SER A 77 -6.69 18.34 -15.96
N ASN A 78 -6.89 19.42 -16.71
CA ASN A 78 -7.88 20.45 -16.36
C ASN A 78 -9.29 20.18 -16.88
N VAL A 79 -9.43 19.38 -17.94
CA VAL A 79 -10.72 19.17 -18.62
C VAL A 79 -11.17 17.73 -18.46
N MET A 80 -10.34 16.74 -18.82
CA MET A 80 -10.74 15.33 -18.80
C MET A 80 -10.67 14.72 -17.39
N LEU A 81 -9.60 15.03 -16.65
CA LEU A 81 -9.28 14.43 -15.33
C LEU A 81 -9.58 15.37 -14.16
N LYS A 82 -10.30 16.48 -14.39
CA LYS A 82 -10.56 17.51 -13.37
C LYS A 82 -11.13 16.99 -12.05
N ARG A 83 -11.94 15.93 -12.12
CA ARG A 83 -12.63 15.32 -10.97
C ARG A 83 -12.01 13.99 -10.55
N ASP A 84 -10.95 13.55 -11.21
CA ASP A 84 -10.28 12.30 -10.86
C ASP A 84 -9.40 12.52 -9.61
N PRO A 85 -9.53 11.71 -8.56
CA PRO A 85 -8.79 11.92 -7.31
C PRO A 85 -7.33 11.49 -7.42
N ILE A 86 -6.96 10.66 -8.40
CA ILE A 86 -5.59 10.22 -8.62
C ILE A 86 -4.86 11.22 -9.48
N TYR A 87 -5.44 11.72 -10.57
CA TYR A 87 -4.69 12.52 -11.53
C TYR A 87 -4.71 14.03 -11.26
N ASN A 88 -3.53 14.58 -10.97
CA ASN A 88 -3.24 16.02 -10.99
C ASN A 88 -2.19 16.32 -12.08
N HIS A 89 -1.88 17.60 -12.33
CA HIS A 89 -0.89 18.03 -13.33
C HIS A 89 0.42 17.22 -13.27
N ARG A 90 0.95 17.02 -12.06
CA ARG A 90 2.18 16.28 -11.84
C ARG A 90 2.07 14.82 -12.28
N ARG A 91 0.98 14.14 -11.92
CA ARG A 91 0.76 12.72 -12.23
C ARG A 91 0.36 12.51 -13.70
N THR A 92 -0.35 13.46 -14.30
CA THR A 92 -0.62 13.49 -15.74
C THR A 92 0.67 13.63 -16.54
N SER A 93 1.54 14.58 -16.18
CA SER A 93 2.85 14.71 -16.82
C SER A 93 3.79 13.54 -16.53
N ALA A 94 3.70 12.91 -15.36
CA ALA A 94 4.42 11.66 -15.11
C ALA A 94 4.02 10.56 -16.10
N LEU A 95 2.73 10.42 -16.41
CA LEU A 95 2.28 9.47 -17.43
C LEU A 95 2.84 9.80 -18.83
N SER A 96 2.88 11.09 -19.20
CA SER A 96 3.53 11.55 -20.43
C SER A 96 5.02 11.24 -20.46
N LEU A 97 5.72 11.43 -19.34
CA LEU A 97 7.13 11.05 -19.21
C LEU A 97 7.31 9.55 -19.43
N PHE A 98 6.49 8.69 -18.82
CA PHE A 98 6.57 7.25 -19.06
C PHE A 98 6.27 6.88 -20.50
N SER A 99 5.33 7.56 -21.17
CA SER A 99 5.12 7.38 -22.62
C SER A 99 6.37 7.72 -23.44
N TRP A 100 7.08 8.81 -23.11
CA TRP A 100 8.34 9.15 -23.75
C TRP A 100 9.47 8.15 -23.46
N ILE A 101 9.55 7.63 -22.24
CA ILE A 101 10.51 6.57 -21.86
C ILE A 101 10.27 5.30 -22.67
N PHE A 102 9.02 4.97 -22.99
CA PHE A 102 8.69 3.83 -23.84
C PHE A 102 8.91 4.11 -25.34
N TRP A 103 8.73 5.35 -25.79
CA TRP A 103 8.88 5.72 -27.20
C TRP A 103 10.35 5.92 -27.62
N LEU A 104 11.14 6.62 -26.80
CA LEU A 104 12.51 7.02 -27.11
C LEU A 104 13.44 5.84 -27.49
N PRO A 105 13.40 4.66 -26.84
CA PRO A 105 14.21 3.51 -27.23
C PRO A 105 13.98 3.09 -28.68
N PHE A 106 12.74 3.14 -29.17
CA PHE A 106 12.43 2.82 -30.56
C PHE A 106 12.93 3.88 -31.53
N ILE A 107 12.94 5.15 -31.14
CA ILE A 107 13.54 6.22 -31.94
C ILE A 107 15.06 6.04 -32.02
N ILE A 108 15.72 5.67 -30.91
CA ILE A 108 17.15 5.33 -30.89
C ILE A 108 17.44 4.14 -31.82
N MET A 109 16.65 3.07 -31.72
CA MET A 109 16.77 1.93 -32.64
C MET A 109 16.51 2.33 -34.10
N GLY A 110 15.55 3.23 -34.33
CA GLY A 110 15.24 3.80 -35.65
C GLY A 110 16.41 4.55 -36.25
N PHE A 111 17.06 5.40 -35.45
CA PHE A 111 18.28 6.09 -35.83
C PHE A 111 19.39 5.13 -36.18
N LEU A 112 19.70 4.15 -35.30
CA LEU A 112 20.74 3.16 -35.58
C LEU A 112 20.43 2.35 -36.86
N ALA A 113 19.19 1.88 -37.03
CA ALA A 113 18.78 1.14 -38.23
C ALA A 113 18.87 1.98 -39.51
N SER A 114 18.65 3.30 -39.42
CA SER A 114 18.75 4.20 -40.57
C SER A 114 20.17 4.28 -41.14
N LEU A 115 21.19 4.12 -40.29
CA LEU A 115 22.61 4.15 -40.69
C LEU A 115 23.04 2.91 -41.47
N PHE A 116 22.39 1.76 -41.25
CA PHE A 116 22.81 0.47 -41.82
C PHE A 116 21.85 -0.10 -42.88
N ILE A 117 20.53 0.10 -42.69
CA ILE A 117 19.48 -0.61 -43.44
C ILE A 117 18.60 0.39 -44.23
N GLY A 118 18.63 1.67 -43.86
CA GLY A 118 18.01 2.76 -44.61
C GLY A 118 16.95 3.56 -43.84
N HIS A 119 16.73 4.80 -44.27
CA HIS A 119 15.94 5.83 -43.56
C HIS A 119 14.48 5.45 -43.26
N VAL A 120 13.88 4.55 -44.05
CA VAL A 120 12.49 4.08 -43.83
C VAL A 120 12.33 3.39 -42.47
N TRP A 121 13.40 2.78 -41.92
CA TRP A 121 13.36 2.13 -40.61
C TRP A 121 13.21 3.11 -39.46
N ALA A 122 13.67 4.35 -39.60
CA ALA A 122 13.42 5.40 -38.60
C ALA A 122 11.92 5.65 -38.42
N VAL A 123 11.16 5.65 -39.52
CA VAL A 123 9.71 5.83 -39.46
C VAL A 123 9.00 4.60 -38.89
N LYS A 124 9.34 3.40 -39.37
CA LYS A 124 8.73 2.15 -38.88
C LYS A 124 8.93 1.95 -37.39
N LEU A 125 10.14 2.20 -36.88
CA LEU A 125 10.43 2.05 -35.45
C LEU A 125 9.83 3.20 -34.63
N CYS A 126 9.78 4.43 -35.15
CA CYS A 126 9.04 5.51 -34.50
C CYS A 126 7.55 5.18 -34.35
N LEU A 127 6.90 4.62 -35.39
CA LEU A 127 5.52 4.15 -35.32
C LEU A 127 5.33 3.01 -34.31
N LEU A 128 6.26 2.06 -34.23
CA LEU A 128 6.21 0.99 -33.23
C LEU A 128 6.35 1.53 -31.79
N GLY A 129 7.21 2.53 -31.59
CA GLY A 129 7.34 3.22 -30.31
C GLY A 129 6.08 4.00 -29.92
N PHE A 130 5.39 4.59 -30.91
CA PHE A 130 4.06 5.18 -30.70
C PHE A 130 3.05 4.13 -30.22
N SER A 131 3.01 2.95 -30.84
CA SER A 131 2.17 1.83 -30.40
C SER A 131 2.47 1.43 -28.95
N ALA A 132 3.75 1.31 -28.58
CA ALA A 132 4.17 0.99 -27.21
C ALA A 132 3.70 2.05 -26.20
N ALA A 133 3.87 3.34 -26.52
CA ALA A 133 3.40 4.44 -25.70
C ALA A 133 1.87 4.45 -25.56
N LEU A 134 1.14 4.08 -26.61
CA LEU A 134 -0.33 4.01 -26.61
C LEU A 134 -0.85 2.83 -25.77
N ILE A 135 -0.25 1.64 -25.90
CA ILE A 135 -0.58 0.47 -25.07
C ILE A 135 -0.39 0.80 -23.58
N LEU A 136 0.74 1.41 -23.22
CA LEU A 136 1.00 1.86 -21.85
C LEU A 136 -0.13 2.77 -21.34
N ARG A 137 -0.56 3.74 -22.14
CA ARG A 137 -1.62 4.69 -21.75
C ARG A 137 -2.97 4.02 -21.60
N PHE A 138 -3.35 3.11 -22.49
CA PHE A 138 -4.60 2.35 -22.33
C PHE A 138 -4.59 1.50 -21.06
N ILE A 139 -3.49 0.80 -20.78
CA ILE A 139 -3.35 0.02 -19.54
C ILE A 139 -3.43 0.93 -18.32
N ALA A 140 -2.71 2.06 -18.31
CA ALA A 140 -2.69 3.00 -17.20
C ALA A 140 -4.09 3.58 -16.93
N MET A 141 -4.78 4.09 -17.96
CA MET A 141 -6.13 4.66 -17.82
C MET A 141 -7.15 3.62 -17.36
N ASN A 142 -7.13 2.43 -17.95
CA ASN A 142 -8.05 1.36 -17.53
C ASN A 142 -7.76 0.86 -16.10
N SER A 143 -6.50 0.90 -15.67
CA SER A 143 -6.11 0.36 -14.37
C SER A 143 -6.35 1.36 -13.24
N THR A 144 -6.09 2.65 -13.48
CA THR A 144 -5.99 3.65 -12.41
C THR A 144 -7.14 4.65 -12.38
N ALA A 145 -7.72 5.01 -13.54
CA ALA A 145 -8.75 6.04 -13.59
C ALA A 145 -10.16 5.43 -13.49
N SER A 146 -11.10 6.13 -12.86
CA SER A 146 -12.53 5.78 -12.85
C SER A 146 -13.31 6.63 -13.85
N LEU A 147 -12.97 6.50 -15.12
CA LEU A 147 -13.61 7.25 -16.20
C LEU A 147 -14.57 6.36 -16.98
N SER A 148 -15.58 6.98 -17.60
CA SER A 148 -16.33 6.29 -18.66
C SER A 148 -15.37 5.92 -19.81
N LEU A 149 -15.75 4.92 -20.60
CA LEU A 149 -14.96 4.48 -21.76
C LEU A 149 -14.55 5.65 -22.68
N PHE A 150 -15.48 6.56 -22.97
CA PHE A 150 -15.22 7.72 -23.85
C PHE A 150 -14.08 8.61 -23.34
N TYR A 151 -14.16 9.07 -22.09
CA TYR A 151 -13.12 9.88 -21.46
C TYR A 151 -11.79 9.14 -21.32
N SER A 152 -11.83 7.84 -21.01
CA SER A 152 -10.63 7.00 -20.92
C SER A 152 -9.90 6.91 -22.28
N LEU A 153 -10.64 6.68 -23.36
CA LEU A 153 -10.10 6.62 -24.72
C LEU A 153 -9.46 7.94 -25.13
N ILE A 154 -10.15 9.07 -24.95
CA ILE A 154 -9.60 10.40 -25.29
C ILE A 154 -8.35 10.68 -24.49
N THR A 155 -8.36 10.38 -23.18
CA THR A 155 -7.22 10.65 -22.29
C THR A 155 -6.00 9.82 -22.67
N ALA A 156 -6.19 8.58 -23.14
CA ALA A 156 -5.11 7.74 -23.62
C ALA A 156 -4.62 8.16 -25.03
N LEU A 157 -5.51 8.52 -25.94
CA LEU A 157 -5.15 8.80 -27.33
C LEU A 157 -4.52 10.19 -27.50
N LEU A 158 -5.17 11.23 -26.97
CA LEU A 158 -4.91 12.62 -27.33
C LEU A 158 -3.43 13.04 -27.17
N PRO A 159 -2.73 12.75 -26.05
CA PRO A 159 -1.35 13.22 -25.91
C PRO A 159 -0.39 12.56 -26.89
N SER A 160 -0.49 11.23 -27.07
CA SER A 160 0.39 10.48 -27.96
C SER A 160 0.11 10.80 -29.43
N THR A 161 -1.15 10.92 -29.83
CA THR A 161 -1.50 11.26 -31.22
C THR A 161 -1.13 12.70 -31.55
N SER A 162 -1.29 13.64 -30.61
CA SER A 162 -0.87 15.03 -30.81
C SER A 162 0.64 15.13 -31.03
N CYS A 163 1.44 14.37 -30.27
CA CYS A 163 2.90 14.31 -30.46
C CYS A 163 3.31 13.61 -31.77
N LEU A 164 2.45 12.76 -32.35
CA LEU A 164 2.70 12.10 -33.63
C LEU A 164 2.53 13.07 -34.83
N VAL A 165 1.72 14.13 -34.70
CA VAL A 165 1.41 15.05 -35.81
C VAL A 165 2.66 15.69 -36.44
N PRO A 166 3.63 16.24 -35.68
CA PRO A 166 4.87 16.77 -36.27
C PRO A 166 5.65 15.73 -37.07
N PHE A 167 5.68 14.48 -36.61
CA PHE A 167 6.33 13.39 -37.33
C PHE A 167 5.61 13.06 -38.64
N ILE A 168 4.28 12.98 -38.63
CA ILE A 168 3.47 12.75 -39.83
C ILE A 168 3.75 13.82 -40.86
N PHE A 169 3.78 15.09 -40.45
CA PHE A 169 4.08 16.21 -41.35
C PHE A 169 5.43 16.04 -42.05
N LEU A 170 6.47 15.60 -41.32
CA LEU A 170 7.78 15.30 -41.89
C LEU A 170 7.73 14.12 -42.86
N TRP A 171 6.89 13.12 -42.64
CA TRP A 171 6.82 11.89 -43.44
C TRP A 171 5.98 12.00 -44.71
N LEU A 172 5.10 12.99 -44.83
CA LEU A 172 4.20 13.14 -46.00
C LEU A 172 4.93 13.25 -47.34
N GLY A 173 6.20 13.65 -47.35
CA GLY A 173 7.05 13.67 -48.55
C GLY A 173 7.84 12.37 -48.81
N PHE A 174 7.87 11.44 -47.85
CA PHE A 174 8.72 10.24 -47.89
C PHE A 174 7.93 8.93 -47.95
N ILE A 175 6.67 8.92 -47.49
CA ILE A 175 5.85 7.71 -47.36
C ILE A 175 4.48 7.94 -47.98
N ASN A 176 3.89 6.87 -48.53
CA ASN A 176 2.52 6.88 -49.03
C ASN A 176 1.53 7.15 -47.87
N ALA A 177 0.81 8.27 -47.96
CA ALA A 177 -0.12 8.73 -46.94
C ALA A 177 -1.26 7.73 -46.66
N GLU A 178 -1.83 7.10 -47.70
CA GLU A 178 -2.91 6.12 -47.53
C GLU A 178 -2.47 4.93 -46.67
N ARG A 179 -1.26 4.40 -46.93
CA ARG A 179 -0.69 3.30 -46.13
C ARG A 179 -0.43 3.72 -44.69
N LEU A 180 0.04 4.96 -44.46
CA LEU A 180 0.28 5.49 -43.13
C LEU A 180 -1.03 5.61 -42.33
N PHE A 181 -2.06 6.25 -42.91
CA PHE A 181 -3.34 6.41 -42.22
C PHE A 181 -4.05 5.08 -41.99
N LEU A 182 -3.97 4.14 -42.94
CA LEU A 182 -4.48 2.78 -42.75
C LEU A 182 -3.75 2.07 -41.60
N PHE A 183 -2.41 2.19 -41.53
CA PHE A 183 -1.63 1.65 -40.42
C PHE A 183 -2.08 2.25 -39.09
N LEU A 184 -2.20 3.58 -38.98
CA LEU A 184 -2.61 4.25 -37.73
C LEU A 184 -4.01 3.83 -37.26
N ALA A 185 -4.95 3.68 -38.20
CA ALA A 185 -6.30 3.21 -37.88
C ALA A 185 -6.29 1.79 -37.30
N ILE A 186 -5.53 0.88 -37.91
CA ILE A 186 -5.38 -0.50 -37.44
C ILE A 186 -4.62 -0.53 -36.10
N ASP A 187 -3.54 0.26 -35.98
CA ASP A 187 -2.66 0.31 -34.81
C ASP A 187 -3.43 0.70 -33.54
N VAL A 188 -4.27 1.73 -33.61
CA VAL A 188 -5.10 2.15 -32.46
C VAL A 188 -6.02 1.02 -31.99
N ILE A 189 -6.65 0.30 -32.93
CA ILE A 189 -7.54 -0.82 -32.62
C ILE A 189 -6.74 -1.96 -31.97
N VAL A 190 -5.59 -2.32 -32.55
CA VAL A 190 -4.72 -3.38 -32.03
C VAL A 190 -4.20 -3.02 -30.64
N CYS A 191 -3.76 -1.79 -30.41
CA CYS A 191 -3.29 -1.31 -29.11
C CYS A 191 -4.39 -1.35 -28.04
N TYR A 192 -5.62 -0.96 -28.41
CA TYR A 192 -6.76 -1.05 -27.49
C TYR A 192 -7.15 -2.50 -27.17
N LEU A 193 -7.21 -3.37 -28.17
CA LEU A 193 -7.58 -4.78 -27.97
C LEU A 193 -6.52 -5.52 -27.16
N SER A 194 -5.23 -5.32 -27.46
CA SER A 194 -4.13 -5.95 -26.74
C SER A 194 -4.04 -5.49 -25.28
N SER A 195 -4.17 -4.19 -25.01
CA SER A 195 -4.26 -3.67 -23.64
C SER A 195 -5.48 -4.20 -22.89
N SER A 196 -6.65 -4.25 -23.54
CA SER A 196 -7.87 -4.82 -22.96
C SER A 196 -7.70 -6.30 -22.61
N LEU A 197 -7.13 -7.10 -23.51
CA LEU A 197 -6.85 -8.52 -23.29
C LEU A 197 -5.88 -8.73 -22.12
N PHE A 198 -4.81 -7.94 -22.05
CA PHE A 198 -3.87 -7.97 -20.93
C PHE A 198 -4.58 -7.69 -19.60
N THR A 199 -5.38 -6.63 -19.52
CA THR A 199 -6.13 -6.29 -18.30
C THR A 199 -7.19 -7.33 -17.94
N HIS A 200 -7.78 -8.02 -18.92
CA HIS A 200 -8.70 -9.13 -18.69
C HIS A 200 -8.01 -10.30 -17.98
N PHE A 201 -6.84 -10.72 -18.47
CA PHE A 201 -6.08 -11.79 -17.82
C PHE A 201 -5.66 -11.42 -16.39
N LEU A 202 -5.22 -10.18 -16.16
CA LEU A 202 -4.92 -9.70 -14.82
C LEU A 202 -6.15 -9.75 -13.91
N ASN A 203 -7.31 -9.31 -14.39
CA ASN A 203 -8.55 -9.35 -13.60
C ASN A 203 -8.98 -10.76 -13.24
N LYS A 204 -8.75 -11.73 -14.13
CA LYS A 204 -9.07 -13.14 -13.89
C LYS A 204 -8.30 -13.71 -12.69
N VAL A 205 -7.08 -13.24 -12.42
CA VAL A 205 -6.29 -13.66 -11.25
C VAL A 205 -7.04 -13.34 -9.95
N GLY A 206 -7.37 -12.06 -9.71
CA GLY A 206 -8.10 -11.65 -8.52
C GLY A 206 -9.49 -12.24 -8.44
N GLN A 207 -10.18 -12.37 -9.58
CA GLN A 207 -11.51 -12.99 -9.65
C GLN A 207 -11.48 -14.45 -9.17
N ASN A 208 -10.43 -15.20 -9.53
CA ASN A 208 -10.28 -16.59 -9.13
C ASN A 208 -9.79 -16.75 -7.68
N LEU A 209 -8.99 -15.82 -7.18
CA LEU A 209 -8.40 -15.90 -5.84
C LEU A 209 -9.35 -15.42 -4.74
N VAL A 210 -9.99 -14.27 -4.94
CA VAL A 210 -10.78 -13.58 -3.90
C VAL A 210 -12.15 -13.09 -4.41
N GLY A 211 -12.58 -13.54 -5.60
CA GLY A 211 -13.88 -13.15 -6.16
C GLY A 211 -13.99 -11.69 -6.61
N ILE A 212 -12.88 -10.95 -6.67
CA ILE A 212 -12.83 -9.52 -7.01
C ILE A 212 -11.74 -9.26 -8.06
N PRO A 213 -12.04 -8.52 -9.15
CA PRO A 213 -11.04 -8.24 -10.18
C PRO A 213 -9.80 -7.51 -9.64
N SER A 214 -8.59 -7.98 -10.03
CA SER A 214 -7.31 -7.42 -9.56
C SER A 214 -7.19 -5.91 -9.76
N ILE A 215 -7.61 -5.39 -10.91
CA ILE A 215 -7.55 -3.94 -11.19
C ILE A 215 -8.44 -3.15 -10.25
N ARG A 216 -9.57 -3.71 -9.81
CA ARG A 216 -10.45 -3.04 -8.83
C ARG A 216 -9.75 -2.91 -7.48
N ILE A 217 -9.08 -3.97 -7.02
CA ILE A 217 -8.30 -3.96 -5.77
C ILE A 217 -7.13 -2.97 -5.90
N PHE A 218 -6.36 -3.04 -6.99
CA PHE A 218 -5.25 -2.13 -7.26
C PHE A 218 -5.68 -0.66 -7.30
N ARG A 219 -6.80 -0.36 -7.95
CA ARG A 219 -7.33 1.01 -8.03
C ARG A 219 -7.78 1.52 -6.67
N ALA A 220 -8.48 0.69 -5.90
CA ALA A 220 -8.90 1.03 -4.54
C ALA A 220 -7.69 1.29 -3.63
N PHE A 221 -6.63 0.48 -3.77
CA PHE A 221 -5.36 0.72 -3.10
C PHE A 221 -4.76 2.07 -3.51
N LEU A 222 -4.73 2.40 -4.81
CA LEU A 222 -4.21 3.69 -5.27
C LEU A 222 -5.02 4.88 -4.75
N TYR A 223 -6.35 4.78 -4.66
CA TYR A 223 -7.17 5.83 -4.07
C TYR A 223 -6.78 6.12 -2.62
N ASN A 224 -6.55 5.08 -1.82
CA ASN A 224 -6.06 5.27 -0.47
C ASN A 224 -4.62 5.80 -0.46
N TRP A 225 -3.73 5.18 -1.22
CA TRP A 225 -2.30 5.47 -1.22
C TRP A 225 -1.99 6.91 -1.62
N VAL A 226 -2.64 7.36 -2.69
CA VAL A 226 -2.30 8.57 -3.43
C VAL A 226 -3.25 9.74 -3.13
N ALA A 227 -4.49 9.45 -2.72
CA ALA A 227 -5.54 10.45 -2.48
C ALA A 227 -6.18 10.38 -1.08
N ASP A 228 -5.65 9.55 -0.18
CA ASP A 228 -6.16 9.37 1.20
C ASP A 228 -7.65 8.97 1.27
N LEU A 229 -8.16 8.33 0.21
CA LEU A 229 -9.54 7.86 0.14
C LEU A 229 -9.64 6.40 0.61
N ASN A 230 -10.23 6.19 1.79
CA ASN A 230 -10.31 4.86 2.42
C ASN A 230 -11.48 4.02 1.88
N GLU A 231 -12.63 4.67 1.67
CA GLU A 231 -13.91 4.03 1.36
C GLU A 231 -13.85 3.00 0.22
N PRO A 232 -13.17 3.24 -0.92
CA PRO A 232 -13.14 2.25 -2.01
C PRO A 232 -12.48 0.93 -1.62
N PHE A 233 -11.44 0.98 -0.78
CA PHE A 233 -10.71 -0.21 -0.34
C PHE A 233 -11.42 -0.87 0.84
N GLU A 234 -11.93 -0.09 1.78
CA GLU A 234 -12.70 -0.61 2.92
C GLU A 234 -13.97 -1.33 2.45
N LYS A 235 -14.70 -0.84 1.44
CA LYS A 235 -15.83 -1.57 0.83
C LYS A 235 -15.46 -2.92 0.24
N ILE A 236 -14.22 -3.08 -0.22
CA ILE A 236 -13.72 -4.38 -0.70
C ILE A 236 -13.49 -5.29 0.49
N LEU A 237 -12.83 -4.79 1.54
CA LEU A 237 -12.61 -5.54 2.77
C LEU A 237 -13.92 -5.93 3.46
N GLU A 238 -14.89 -5.03 3.55
CA GLU A 238 -16.23 -5.30 4.11
C GLU A 238 -16.97 -6.41 3.36
N LYS A 239 -16.76 -6.52 2.05
CA LYS A 239 -17.34 -7.62 1.25
C LYS A 239 -16.63 -8.96 1.50
N LEU A 240 -15.34 -8.92 1.81
CA LEU A 240 -14.49 -10.11 2.00
C LEU A 240 -14.46 -10.58 3.46
N GLY A 241 -14.70 -9.67 4.41
CA GLY A 241 -14.62 -9.93 5.83
C GLY A 241 -15.79 -10.77 6.33
N GLU A 242 -15.59 -11.32 7.51
CA GLU A 242 -16.57 -12.14 8.23
C GLU A 242 -16.90 -11.47 9.57
N GLU A 243 -18.09 -11.75 10.11
CA GLU A 243 -18.45 -11.31 11.45
C GLU A 243 -17.81 -12.25 12.48
N GLU A 244 -17.13 -11.67 13.47
CA GLU A 244 -16.41 -12.41 14.51
C GLU A 244 -16.55 -11.69 15.85
N ASP A 245 -16.62 -12.46 16.95
CA ASP A 245 -16.64 -11.92 18.30
C ASP A 245 -15.24 -11.49 18.76
N ILE A 246 -15.12 -10.23 19.16
CA ILE A 246 -13.86 -9.61 19.54
C ILE A 246 -13.82 -9.37 21.05
N GLU A 247 -12.73 -9.80 21.69
CA GLU A 247 -12.46 -9.51 23.09
C GLU A 247 -11.65 -8.21 23.25
N ILE A 248 -11.97 -7.44 24.26
CA ILE A 248 -11.12 -6.36 24.75
C ILE A 248 -11.02 -6.40 26.26
N SER A 249 -9.78 -6.36 26.74
CA SER A 249 -9.49 -6.43 28.17
C SER A 249 -9.01 -5.09 28.69
N ILE A 250 -9.52 -4.67 29.86
CA ILE A 250 -9.22 -3.35 30.43
C ILE A 250 -8.74 -3.51 31.87
N LEU A 251 -7.57 -2.96 32.16
CA LEU A 251 -7.07 -2.74 33.52
C LEU A 251 -7.10 -1.24 33.80
N LYS A 252 -7.85 -0.83 34.82
CA LYS A 252 -7.93 0.56 35.25
C LYS A 252 -7.35 0.72 36.65
N PHE A 253 -6.53 1.75 36.82
CA PHE A 253 -5.91 2.13 38.08
C PHE A 253 -6.50 3.46 38.51
N ASP A 254 -7.27 3.44 39.58
CA ASP A 254 -7.85 4.63 40.21
C ASP A 254 -6.93 5.12 41.34
N ARG A 255 -6.99 6.41 41.67
CA ARG A 255 -6.27 6.95 42.83
C ARG A 255 -6.98 6.59 44.12
N LEU A 256 -6.23 6.36 45.19
CA LEU A 256 -6.77 6.01 46.50
C LEU A 256 -7.46 7.19 47.21
N ASP A 257 -7.07 8.42 46.90
CA ASP A 257 -7.56 9.63 47.57
C ASP A 257 -8.94 10.07 47.08
N ASP A 258 -9.17 10.11 45.77
CA ASP A 258 -10.41 10.63 45.17
C ASP A 258 -11.12 9.64 44.22
N SER A 259 -10.60 8.42 44.09
CA SER A 259 -11.11 7.41 43.15
C SER A 259 -11.13 7.87 41.69
N SER A 260 -10.38 8.92 41.33
CA SER A 260 -10.26 9.36 39.95
C SER A 260 -9.33 8.43 39.16
N PRO A 261 -9.58 8.20 37.86
CA PRO A 261 -8.70 7.40 37.02
C PRO A 261 -7.29 7.98 36.94
N LYS A 262 -6.28 7.17 37.25
CA LYS A 262 -4.85 7.51 37.12
C LYS A 262 -4.25 6.97 35.83
N ALA A 263 -4.56 5.72 35.50
CA ALA A 263 -4.09 5.06 34.29
C ALA A 263 -5.05 3.98 33.79
N ILE A 264 -5.08 3.77 32.48
CA ILE A 264 -5.83 2.68 31.84
C ILE A 264 -4.89 1.91 30.91
N ILE A 265 -4.94 0.58 30.99
CA ILE A 265 -4.36 -0.33 29.99
C ILE A 265 -5.52 -1.02 29.29
N ALA A 266 -5.70 -0.77 28.00
CA ALA A 266 -6.72 -1.41 27.17
C ALA A 266 -6.05 -2.30 26.13
N VAL A 267 -6.36 -3.59 26.14
CA VAL A 267 -5.72 -4.61 25.31
C VAL A 267 -6.78 -5.16 24.34
N PRO A 268 -6.91 -4.57 23.13
CA PRO A 268 -7.81 -5.09 22.12
C PRO A 268 -7.24 -6.37 21.50
N SER A 269 -8.08 -7.39 21.33
CA SER A 269 -7.78 -8.56 20.50
C SER A 269 -8.06 -8.27 19.02
N VAL A 270 -7.51 -7.15 18.53
CA VAL A 270 -7.61 -6.66 17.15
C VAL A 270 -6.24 -6.18 16.72
N HIS A 271 -5.81 -6.61 15.54
CA HIS A 271 -4.49 -6.28 15.02
C HIS A 271 -4.54 -4.90 14.34
N PRO A 272 -3.55 -4.02 14.56
CA PRO A 272 -3.45 -2.76 13.83
C PRO A 272 -3.06 -2.99 12.37
N GLY A 273 -4.07 -3.14 11.50
CA GLY A 273 -3.83 -3.38 10.08
C GLY A 273 -4.97 -2.93 9.16
N PRO A 274 -4.81 -3.12 7.84
CA PRO A 274 -3.67 -3.78 7.20
C PRO A 274 -2.52 -2.84 6.80
N PHE A 275 -2.77 -1.55 6.57
CA PHE A 275 -1.74 -0.56 6.24
C PHE A 275 -2.28 0.88 6.30
N LYS A 276 -1.34 1.84 6.44
CA LYS A 276 -1.57 3.28 6.42
C LYS A 276 -2.70 3.67 7.37
N ASN A 277 -3.89 3.95 6.85
CA ASN A 277 -5.06 4.42 7.58
C ASN A 277 -6.33 3.62 7.23
N ILE A 278 -6.18 2.42 6.63
CA ILE A 278 -7.31 1.52 6.34
C ILE A 278 -7.64 0.70 7.59
N GLY A 279 -8.93 0.48 7.82
CA GLY A 279 -9.35 -0.49 8.83
C GLY A 279 -8.94 -0.08 10.24
N SER A 280 -8.29 -1.01 10.94
CA SER A 280 -7.79 -0.87 12.31
C SER A 280 -6.34 -0.37 12.41
N SER A 281 -5.69 0.00 11.30
CA SER A 281 -4.28 0.44 11.27
C SER A 281 -3.95 1.54 12.29
N MET A 282 -4.89 2.44 12.57
CA MET A 282 -4.72 3.55 13.53
C MET A 282 -5.31 3.26 14.93
N LEU A 283 -5.87 2.07 15.15
CA LEU A 283 -6.65 1.74 16.35
C LEU A 283 -5.93 2.04 17.66
N PRO A 284 -4.64 1.67 17.88
CA PRO A 284 -3.97 1.97 19.15
C PRO A 284 -3.95 3.46 19.48
N SER A 285 -3.69 4.31 18.47
CA SER A 285 -3.61 5.76 18.64
C SER A 285 -4.98 6.39 18.89
N VAL A 286 -6.01 5.95 18.16
CA VAL A 286 -7.38 6.48 18.27
C VAL A 286 -7.99 6.06 19.60
N LEU A 287 -7.84 4.79 19.99
CA LEU A 287 -8.36 4.28 21.25
C LEU A 287 -7.67 4.94 22.45
N LYS A 288 -6.35 5.08 22.41
CA LYS A 288 -5.59 5.80 23.45
C LYS A 288 -6.16 7.19 23.65
N LYS A 289 -6.25 7.97 22.57
CA LYS A 289 -6.75 9.35 22.61
C LYS A 289 -8.16 9.43 23.20
N ALA A 290 -9.06 8.56 22.77
CA ALA A 290 -10.44 8.54 23.26
C ALA A 290 -10.53 8.26 24.78
N LEU A 291 -9.71 7.32 25.29
CA LEU A 291 -9.64 7.01 26.71
C LEU A 291 -9.04 8.18 27.53
N GLU A 292 -7.94 8.77 27.08
CA GLU A 292 -7.29 9.91 27.76
C GLU A 292 -8.23 11.14 27.78
N GLU A 293 -8.95 11.39 26.69
CA GLU A 293 -9.92 12.50 26.61
C GLU A 293 -11.11 12.31 27.55
N LYS A 294 -11.65 11.09 27.66
CA LYS A 294 -12.80 10.77 28.51
C LYS A 294 -12.44 10.76 29.99
N PHE A 295 -11.37 10.07 30.36
CA PHE A 295 -11.04 9.78 31.77
C PHE A 295 -9.98 10.72 32.36
N LYS A 296 -9.38 11.61 31.56
CA LYS A 296 -8.34 12.55 31.98
C LYS A 296 -7.16 11.87 32.68
N CYS A 297 -6.81 10.68 32.20
CA CYS A 297 -5.74 9.84 32.73
C CYS A 297 -4.75 9.46 31.63
N VAL A 298 -3.66 8.76 31.97
CA VAL A 298 -2.75 8.16 30.97
C VAL A 298 -3.36 6.87 30.44
N ALA A 299 -3.35 6.66 29.12
CA ALA A 299 -3.80 5.39 28.53
C ALA A 299 -2.67 4.67 27.77
N CYS A 300 -2.64 3.36 27.89
CA CYS A 300 -1.76 2.46 27.16
C CYS A 300 -2.60 1.45 26.39
N VAL A 301 -2.31 1.26 25.11
CA VAL A 301 -3.04 0.33 24.23
C VAL A 301 -2.06 -0.66 23.60
N PRO A 302 -1.56 -1.64 24.38
CA PRO A 302 -0.67 -2.66 23.84
C PRO A 302 -1.45 -3.68 23.00
N LEU A 303 -0.75 -4.31 22.06
CA LEU A 303 -1.29 -5.38 21.22
C LEU A 303 -1.39 -6.68 22.02
N SER A 304 -2.52 -7.39 21.88
CA SER A 304 -2.68 -8.76 22.40
C SER A 304 -1.81 -9.77 21.60
N LEU A 305 -1.91 -11.06 21.89
CA LEU A 305 -1.26 -12.10 21.07
C LEU A 305 -2.22 -12.52 19.95
N LEU A 306 -2.06 -11.95 18.76
CA LEU A 306 -2.79 -12.33 17.55
C LEU A 306 -2.02 -11.90 16.30
N GLY A 307 -2.36 -12.48 15.15
CA GLY A 307 -1.93 -12.02 13.83
C GLY A 307 -3.01 -11.18 13.12
N HIS A 308 -2.87 -11.06 11.80
CA HIS A 308 -3.73 -10.26 10.93
C HIS A 308 -5.12 -10.84 10.67
N GLU A 309 -5.43 -12.02 11.21
CA GLU A 309 -6.74 -12.65 11.08
C GLU A 309 -7.89 -11.82 11.67
N LEU A 310 -7.59 -10.86 12.56
CA LEU A 310 -8.56 -9.99 13.22
C LEU A 310 -8.32 -8.51 12.90
N ASP A 311 -7.80 -8.20 11.71
CA ASP A 311 -7.81 -6.83 11.17
C ASP A 311 -9.25 -6.37 10.94
N LEU A 312 -9.68 -5.26 11.57
CA LEU A 312 -10.97 -4.67 11.25
C LEU A 312 -11.00 -4.14 9.81
N VAL A 313 -12.07 -4.48 9.09
CA VAL A 313 -12.25 -4.18 7.66
C VAL A 313 -12.38 -2.69 7.33
N SER A 314 -12.82 -1.86 8.29
CA SER A 314 -13.00 -0.42 8.07
C SER A 314 -12.79 0.42 9.32
N GLN A 315 -12.54 1.72 9.11
CA GLN A 315 -12.51 2.68 10.21
C GLN A 315 -13.87 2.81 10.92
N ALA A 316 -14.97 2.52 10.24
CA ALA A 316 -16.31 2.53 10.86
C ALA A 316 -16.41 1.44 11.93
N GLU A 317 -15.96 0.22 11.63
CA GLU A 317 -15.89 -0.87 12.62
C GLU A 317 -14.92 -0.54 13.75
N SER A 318 -13.78 0.08 13.42
CA SER A 318 -12.82 0.55 14.44
C SER A 318 -13.44 1.57 15.40
N ARG A 319 -14.29 2.49 14.93
CA ARG A 319 -15.00 3.45 15.78
C ARG A 319 -15.99 2.76 16.71
N LYS A 320 -16.74 1.75 16.23
CA LYS A 320 -17.65 0.98 17.10
C LYS A 320 -16.90 0.34 18.26
N LEU A 321 -15.73 -0.25 18.00
CA LEU A 321 -14.87 -0.83 19.03
C LEU A 321 -14.39 0.24 20.01
N VAL A 322 -13.94 1.40 19.53
CA VAL A 322 -13.49 2.51 20.38
C VAL A 322 -14.61 3.00 21.28
N ASP A 323 -15.79 3.27 20.73
CA ASP A 323 -16.95 3.74 21.48
C ASP A 323 -17.41 2.71 22.53
N TYR A 324 -17.43 1.43 22.14
CA TYR A 324 -17.71 0.32 23.05
C TYR A 324 -16.71 0.30 24.22
N THR A 325 -15.41 0.39 23.91
CA THR A 325 -14.31 0.35 24.89
C THR A 325 -14.41 1.50 25.89
N VAL A 326 -14.59 2.73 25.40
CA VAL A 326 -14.73 3.92 26.25
C VAL A 326 -15.93 3.77 27.18
N ARG A 327 -17.03 3.21 26.69
CA ARG A 327 -18.24 2.95 27.50
C ARG A 327 -17.99 1.91 28.58
N ILE A 328 -17.38 0.76 28.24
CA ILE A 328 -17.15 -0.30 29.23
C ILE A 328 -16.01 0.00 30.20
N ALA A 329 -15.12 0.97 29.90
CA ALA A 329 -14.07 1.44 30.81
C ALA A 329 -14.60 2.26 32.01
N ASP A 330 -15.89 2.61 32.01
CA ASP A 330 -16.56 3.37 33.06
C ASP A 330 -17.04 2.47 34.22
N PHE A 331 -16.11 1.71 34.79
CA PHE A 331 -16.32 0.89 35.99
C PHE A 331 -15.38 1.35 37.12
N LYS A 332 -15.68 1.10 38.39
CA LYS A 332 -14.73 1.43 39.48
C LYS A 332 -13.74 0.29 39.70
N GLY A 333 -12.50 0.60 40.09
CA GLY A 333 -11.52 -0.41 40.49
C GLY A 333 -12.07 -1.33 41.58
N SER A 334 -11.89 -2.64 41.41
CA SER A 334 -12.45 -3.67 42.30
C SER A 334 -11.43 -4.28 43.26
N TRP A 335 -10.15 -3.97 43.11
CA TRP A 335 -9.06 -4.56 43.89
C TRP A 335 -8.07 -3.50 44.31
N ASP A 336 -7.49 -3.70 45.49
CA ASP A 336 -6.52 -2.81 46.14
C ASP A 336 -5.15 -3.48 46.33
N SER A 337 -4.98 -4.72 45.86
CA SER A 337 -3.76 -5.51 46.04
C SER A 337 -3.06 -5.85 44.73
N ALA A 338 -1.72 -5.90 44.77
CA ALA A 338 -0.89 -6.30 43.64
C ALA A 338 0.33 -7.12 44.08
N THR A 339 0.81 -8.01 43.22
CA THR A 339 2.12 -8.66 43.42
C THR A 339 3.25 -7.77 42.91
N PRO A 340 4.51 -8.02 43.30
CA PRO A 340 5.66 -7.56 42.55
C PRO A 340 5.59 -8.02 41.09
N LEU A 341 6.23 -7.27 40.19
CA LEU A 341 6.43 -7.71 38.80
C LEU A 341 7.50 -8.81 38.77
N ILE A 342 7.13 -9.98 38.26
CA ILE A 342 8.04 -11.11 38.11
C ILE A 342 8.51 -11.19 36.66
N LYS A 343 9.82 -11.39 36.47
CA LYS A 343 10.42 -11.66 35.16
C LYS A 343 10.97 -13.08 35.14
N VAL A 344 10.54 -13.88 34.17
CA VAL A 344 11.07 -15.22 33.91
C VAL A 344 11.62 -15.27 32.50
N SER A 345 12.77 -15.90 32.32
CA SER A 345 13.37 -16.14 31.01
C SER A 345 14.09 -17.48 31.00
N ASP A 346 14.07 -18.14 29.84
CA ASP A 346 14.84 -19.35 29.56
C ASP A 346 15.98 -19.11 28.55
N GLY A 347 16.32 -17.85 28.28
CA GLY A 347 17.31 -17.43 27.29
C GLY A 347 16.75 -17.23 25.88
N LEU A 348 15.64 -17.90 25.51
CA LEU A 348 14.96 -17.71 24.23
C LEU A 348 13.76 -16.78 24.35
N SER A 349 12.93 -17.02 25.37
CA SER A 349 11.73 -16.23 25.65
C SER A 349 11.87 -15.50 26.98
N THR A 350 11.20 -14.37 27.09
CA THR A 350 11.06 -13.60 28.31
C THR A 350 9.59 -13.30 28.54
N VAL A 351 9.11 -13.56 29.75
CA VAL A 351 7.76 -13.19 30.18
C VAL A 351 7.87 -12.35 31.45
N CYS A 352 7.22 -11.19 31.44
CA CYS A 352 6.97 -10.41 32.66
C CYS A 352 5.52 -10.61 33.08
N CYS A 353 5.28 -10.87 34.36
CA CYS A 353 3.98 -11.25 34.89
C CYS A 353 3.72 -10.52 36.22
N GLN A 354 2.52 -9.96 36.37
CA GLN A 354 2.08 -9.30 37.61
C GLN A 354 0.59 -9.55 37.82
N ALA A 355 0.19 -9.85 39.06
CA ALA A 355 -1.22 -9.97 39.42
C ALA A 355 -1.73 -8.70 40.10
N PHE A 356 -2.97 -8.33 39.76
CA PHE A 356 -3.77 -7.28 40.37
C PHE A 356 -5.07 -7.92 40.86
N GLY A 357 -5.17 -8.17 42.17
CA GLY A 357 -6.24 -9.01 42.72
C GLY A 357 -6.30 -10.39 42.04
N ASP A 358 -7.43 -10.68 41.39
CA ASP A 358 -7.66 -11.97 40.70
C ASP A 358 -7.36 -11.91 39.20
N VAL A 359 -6.74 -10.83 38.71
CA VAL A 359 -6.41 -10.62 37.30
C VAL A 359 -4.90 -10.63 37.12
N VAL A 360 -4.41 -11.33 36.10
CA VAL A 360 -2.98 -11.36 35.76
C VAL A 360 -2.72 -10.55 34.49
N PHE A 361 -1.65 -9.77 34.49
CA PHE A 361 -1.12 -9.11 33.30
C PHE A 361 0.23 -9.71 32.92
N MET A 362 0.39 -10.11 31.66
CA MET A 362 1.58 -10.77 31.13
C MET A 362 2.07 -10.12 29.84
N SER A 363 3.34 -9.75 29.77
CA SER A 363 3.99 -9.32 28.52
C SER A 363 4.99 -10.37 28.03
N LEU A 364 4.90 -10.73 26.76
CA LEU A 364 5.72 -11.77 26.13
C LEU A 364 6.70 -11.17 25.13
N SER A 365 7.93 -11.67 25.11
CA SER A 365 9.01 -11.18 24.25
C SER A 365 9.98 -12.29 23.87
N LEU A 366 10.52 -12.21 22.64
CA LEU A 366 11.68 -13.01 22.19
C LEU A 366 12.98 -12.20 22.18
N ALA A 367 12.96 -10.95 22.66
CA ALA A 367 14.13 -10.08 22.63
C ALA A 367 15.34 -10.75 23.32
N PRO A 368 16.55 -10.69 22.71
CA PRO A 368 16.90 -9.83 21.57
C PRO A 368 16.54 -10.39 20.19
N LYS A 369 16.05 -11.64 20.06
CA LYS A 369 15.54 -12.15 18.78
C LYS A 369 14.27 -11.41 18.37
N THR A 370 13.96 -11.47 17.07
CA THR A 370 12.78 -10.84 16.48
C THR A 370 11.51 -11.36 17.14
N THR A 371 10.66 -10.42 17.57
CA THR A 371 9.35 -10.63 18.15
C THR A 371 8.32 -10.11 17.16
N GLU A 372 7.79 -11.01 16.34
CA GLU A 372 6.64 -10.75 15.47
C GLU A 372 5.33 -11.03 16.23
N ASP A 373 4.22 -10.97 15.50
CA ASP A 373 2.92 -11.41 15.98
C ASP A 373 2.90 -12.88 16.40
N PHE A 374 2.16 -13.15 17.47
CA PHE A 374 2.00 -14.49 18.03
C PHE A 374 0.59 -15.01 17.75
N PRO A 375 0.41 -16.34 17.59
CA PRO A 375 -0.91 -16.89 17.32
C PRO A 375 -1.88 -16.68 18.49
N LYS A 376 -3.15 -16.40 18.19
CA LYS A 376 -4.25 -16.25 19.16
C LYS A 376 -4.33 -17.41 20.16
N ASP A 377 -4.05 -18.63 19.70
CA ASP A 377 -4.02 -19.84 20.53
C ASP A 377 -3.06 -19.76 21.72
N LEU A 378 -1.98 -18.98 21.62
CA LEU A 378 -1.05 -18.77 22.73
C LEU A 378 -1.72 -18.00 23.87
N SER A 379 -2.47 -16.93 23.54
CA SER A 379 -3.24 -16.18 24.54
C SER A 379 -4.29 -17.08 25.21
N SER A 380 -5.07 -17.80 24.39
CA SER A 380 -6.09 -18.73 24.88
C SER A 380 -5.52 -19.78 25.84
N PHE A 381 -4.36 -20.36 25.49
CA PHE A 381 -3.65 -21.31 26.35
C PHE A 381 -3.25 -20.70 27.70
N ILE A 382 -2.60 -19.53 27.68
CA ILE A 382 -2.13 -18.86 28.91
C ILE A 382 -3.32 -18.49 29.81
N CYS A 383 -4.40 -17.98 29.23
CA CYS A 383 -5.62 -17.65 29.97
C CYS A 383 -6.27 -18.88 30.62
N LEU A 384 -6.26 -20.04 29.96
CA LEU A 384 -6.74 -21.29 30.53
C LEU A 384 -5.86 -21.77 31.69
N GLU A 385 -4.54 -21.71 31.55
CA GLU A 385 -3.61 -22.08 32.63
C GLU A 385 -3.73 -21.15 33.84
N ALA A 386 -3.89 -19.85 33.63
CA ALA A 386 -4.14 -18.88 34.70
C ALA A 386 -5.42 -19.21 35.48
N LYS A 387 -6.50 -19.61 34.78
CA LYS A 387 -7.76 -20.03 35.43
C LYS A 387 -7.61 -21.28 36.27
N LYS A 388 -6.81 -22.27 35.83
CA LYS A 388 -6.58 -23.52 36.58
C LYS A 388 -5.92 -23.29 37.94
N ILE A 389 -5.11 -22.23 38.06
CA ILE A 389 -4.42 -21.87 39.31
C ILE A 389 -5.14 -20.80 40.12
N GLY A 390 -6.39 -20.46 39.76
CA GLY A 390 -7.30 -19.64 40.58
C GLY A 390 -7.49 -18.18 40.15
N PHE A 391 -6.86 -17.72 39.07
CA PHE A 391 -7.11 -16.37 38.54
C PHE A 391 -8.40 -16.31 37.72
N LYS A 392 -9.12 -15.18 37.79
CA LYS A 392 -10.38 -14.98 37.03
C LYS A 392 -10.14 -14.62 35.58
N SER A 393 -9.11 -13.83 35.31
CA SER A 393 -8.75 -13.35 33.98
C SER A 393 -7.24 -13.19 33.82
N CYS A 394 -6.77 -13.28 32.58
CA CYS A 394 -5.40 -13.02 32.20
C CYS A 394 -5.37 -12.13 30.96
N LEU A 395 -4.58 -11.07 31.02
CA LEU A 395 -4.31 -10.18 29.90
C LEU A 395 -2.91 -10.49 29.40
N THR A 396 -2.81 -10.92 28.16
CA THR A 396 -1.53 -11.17 27.51
C THR A 396 -1.25 -10.07 26.48
N VAL A 397 -0.01 -9.61 26.42
CA VAL A 397 0.42 -8.58 25.46
C VAL A 397 1.69 -9.01 24.75
N ASN A 398 1.75 -8.71 23.45
CA ASN A 398 2.98 -8.82 22.68
C ASN A 398 3.85 -7.60 22.99
N ALA A 399 5.06 -7.81 23.51
CA ALA A 399 5.99 -6.72 23.76
C ALA A 399 6.52 -6.08 22.46
N HIS A 400 6.56 -6.85 21.37
CA HIS A 400 6.92 -6.41 20.01
C HIS A 400 8.17 -5.49 19.96
N ASN A 401 9.17 -5.82 20.79
CA ASN A 401 10.29 -4.94 21.14
C ASN A 401 11.62 -5.26 20.45
N SER A 402 11.62 -6.17 19.46
CA SER A 402 12.78 -6.46 18.60
C SER A 402 12.27 -6.90 17.22
N ILE A 403 12.62 -6.18 16.15
CA ILE A 403 11.94 -6.30 14.84
C ILE A 403 12.91 -6.47 13.64
N ASN A 404 14.20 -6.72 13.90
CA ASN A 404 15.26 -6.54 12.89
C ASN A 404 15.88 -7.85 12.35
N GLY A 405 15.36 -9.04 12.69
CA GLY A 405 16.00 -10.33 12.35
C GLY A 405 15.05 -11.38 11.77
N LEU A 406 15.58 -12.57 11.47
CA LEU A 406 14.81 -13.72 10.98
C LEU A 406 14.00 -14.36 12.12
N VAL A 407 12.84 -14.92 11.77
CA VAL A 407 11.88 -15.51 12.72
C VAL A 407 12.03 -17.03 12.72
N GLU A 408 12.28 -17.62 13.89
CA GLU A 408 12.24 -19.06 14.11
C GLU A 408 11.01 -19.37 15.00
N THR A 409 9.88 -19.71 14.38
CA THR A 409 8.57 -19.77 15.07
C THR A 409 8.34 -21.03 15.91
N GLY A 410 8.90 -22.19 15.52
CA GLY A 410 8.56 -23.48 16.13
C GLY A 410 9.05 -23.64 17.58
N GLU A 411 10.35 -23.48 17.82
CA GLU A 411 10.94 -23.59 19.17
C GLU A 411 10.49 -22.44 20.09
N ALA A 412 10.26 -21.26 19.51
CA ALA A 412 9.83 -20.07 20.25
C ALA A 412 8.47 -20.28 20.93
N LEU A 413 7.48 -20.86 20.24
CA LEU A 413 6.15 -21.05 20.81
C LEU A 413 6.15 -21.99 22.03
N ALA A 414 6.92 -23.09 21.96
CA ALA A 414 7.05 -24.03 23.08
C ALA A 414 7.75 -23.38 24.28
N SER A 415 8.80 -22.60 24.01
CA SER A 415 9.50 -21.81 25.02
C SER A 415 8.56 -20.79 25.70
N LEU A 416 7.80 -20.02 24.92
CA LEU A 416 6.83 -19.04 25.44
C LEU A 416 5.77 -19.68 26.35
N LYS A 417 5.20 -20.82 25.94
CA LYS A 417 4.21 -21.56 26.76
C LYS A 417 4.80 -21.98 28.10
N ARG A 418 6.01 -22.54 28.11
CA ARG A 418 6.69 -22.98 29.33
C ARG A 418 7.00 -21.81 30.25
N VAL A 419 7.64 -20.76 29.72
CA VAL A 419 8.03 -19.57 30.51
C VAL A 419 6.78 -18.85 31.05
N ALA A 420 5.67 -18.85 30.32
CA ALA A 420 4.40 -18.31 30.79
C ALA A 420 3.83 -19.09 31.98
N ILE A 421 3.80 -20.43 31.93
CA ILE A 421 3.37 -21.27 33.06
C ILE A 421 4.25 -21.05 34.29
N ASP A 422 5.58 -21.06 34.11
CA ASP A 422 6.52 -20.82 35.20
C ASP A 422 6.32 -19.43 35.85
N SER A 423 5.99 -18.42 35.03
CA SER A 423 5.67 -17.08 35.51
C SER A 423 4.37 -17.04 36.31
N LEU A 424 3.34 -17.75 35.85
CA LEU A 424 2.05 -17.86 36.52
C LEU A 424 2.18 -18.52 37.91
N GLN A 425 2.98 -19.60 38.02
CA GLN A 425 3.25 -20.29 39.30
C GLN A 425 4.02 -19.42 40.29
N LYS A 426 5.00 -18.63 39.80
CA LYS A 426 5.74 -17.69 40.65
C LYS A 426 4.87 -16.53 41.13
N VAL A 427 3.97 -16.03 40.28
CA VAL A 427 3.05 -14.95 40.65
C VAL A 427 2.00 -15.43 41.65
N SER A 428 1.47 -16.65 41.50
CA SER A 428 0.49 -17.20 42.46
C SER A 428 1.06 -17.43 43.87
N SER A 429 2.38 -17.64 43.97
CA SER A 429 3.08 -17.82 45.25
C SER A 429 3.69 -16.53 45.82
N SER A 430 3.56 -15.40 45.11
CA SER A 430 4.15 -14.13 45.53
C SER A 430 3.28 -13.37 46.54
N PRO A 431 3.88 -12.61 47.45
CA PRO A 431 3.13 -11.78 48.39
C PRO A 431 2.33 -10.73 47.63
N ARG A 432 1.10 -10.47 48.12
CA ARG A 432 0.25 -9.38 47.65
C ARG A 432 0.41 -8.21 48.62
N GLY A 433 0.86 -7.07 48.09
CA GLY A 433 1.02 -5.82 48.83
C GLY A 433 -0.24 -4.97 48.81
#